data_AF-A0A372JJS5-F1
#
_entry.id   AF-A0A372JJS5-F1
#
_cell.length_a   1.000
_cell.length_b   1.000
_cell.length_c   1.000
_cell.angle_alpha   90.00
_cell.angle_beta   90.00
_cell.angle_gamma   90.00
#
_symmetry.space_group_name_H-M   'P 1'
#
loop_
_entity.id
_entity.type
_entity.pdbx_description
1 polymer ?
#
loop_
_entity_poly.entity_id
_entity_poly.type
_entity_poly.pdbx_seq_one_letter_code
_entity_poly.pdbx_strand_id
1 'polypeptide(L)' 'MSDKHTPHDGDRLSRLSLEFDGWHFGRGGSGHWWAVRGNDLVRTPSVEELRHRVRELAARSRV' A
#
# COMPACT_ATOMS: atom_id res chain seq x y z
N MET A 1 28.94 -5.44 -4.34
CA MET A 1 28.09 -4.86 -5.40
C MET A 1 26.67 -4.79 -4.85
N SER A 2 26.35 -3.72 -4.13
CA SER A 2 25.01 -3.44 -3.63
C SER A 2 24.45 -2.29 -4.46
N ASP A 3 23.53 -2.60 -5.37
CA ASP A 3 22.35 -1.78 -5.67
C ASP A 3 21.48 -2.59 -6.64
N LYS A 4 20.57 -3.42 -6.10
CA LYS A 4 19.40 -3.82 -6.87
C LYS A 4 18.34 -2.79 -6.57
N HIS A 5 18.38 -1.67 -7.28
CA HIS A 5 17.19 -0.87 -7.54
C HIS A 5 16.10 -1.85 -7.99
N THR A 6 15.16 -2.21 -7.11
CA THR A 6 13.93 -2.93 -7.47
C THR A 6 13.00 -1.86 -8.04
N PRO A 7 12.95 -1.67 -9.38
CA PRO A 7 12.16 -0.59 -9.99
C PRO A 7 10.65 -0.83 -9.84
N HIS A 8 10.28 -1.93 -9.18
CA HIS A 8 8.97 -2.52 -9.19
C HIS A 8 8.12 -2.09 -7.98
N ASP A 9 8.76 -1.77 -6.84
CA ASP A 9 8.03 -1.35 -5.65
C ASP A 9 7.55 0.10 -5.79
N GLY A 10 8.37 1.01 -6.33
CA GLY A 10 7.97 2.40 -6.60
C GLY A 10 6.83 2.51 -7.60
N ASP A 11 6.84 1.68 -8.65
CA ASP A 11 5.77 1.62 -9.65
C ASP A 11 4.46 1.10 -9.04
N ARG A 12 4.54 0.04 -8.21
CA ARG A 12 3.41 -0.49 -7.44
C ARG A 12 2.83 0.55 -6.47
N LEU A 13 3.67 1.30 -5.75
CA LEU A 13 3.23 2.35 -4.84
C LEU A 13 2.52 3.49 -5.59
N SER A 14 3.06 3.87 -6.75
CA SER A 14 2.44 4.89 -7.61
C SER A 14 1.06 4.45 -8.07
N ARG A 15 0.93 3.19 -8.50
CA ARG A 15 -0.36 2.61 -8.92
C ARG A 15 -1.38 2.54 -7.77
N LEU A 16 -0.95 2.15 -6.57
CA LEU A 16 -1.82 2.11 -5.39
C LEU A 16 -2.29 3.52 -4.99
N SER A 17 -1.38 4.50 -5.03
CA SER A 17 -1.71 5.89 -4.69
C SER A 17 -2.70 6.50 -5.68
N LEU A 18 -2.63 6.12 -6.96
CA LEU A 18 -3.60 6.52 -7.99
C LEU A 18 -4.96 5.82 -7.82
N GLU A 19 -4.97 4.57 -7.35
CA GLU A 19 -6.21 3.80 -7.17
C GLU A 19 -6.99 4.20 -5.92
N PHE A 20 -6.30 4.57 -4.85
CA PHE A 20 -6.90 4.86 -3.55
C PHE A 20 -6.52 6.27 -3.10
N ASP A 21 -7.27 7.26 -3.59
CA ASP A 21 -7.08 8.65 -3.19
C ASP A 21 -7.21 8.82 -1.66
N GLY A 22 -6.33 9.64 -1.09
CA GLY A 22 -6.25 9.90 0.34
C GLY A 22 -5.63 8.76 1.18
N TRP A 23 -5.13 7.69 0.56
CA TRP A 23 -4.34 6.66 1.23
C TRP A 23 -2.84 6.85 0.99
N HIS A 24 -2.04 6.66 2.04
CA HIS A 24 -0.58 6.66 1.96
C HIS A 24 -0.05 5.23 2.02
N PHE A 25 0.85 4.90 1.09
CA PHE A 25 1.38 3.55 0.95
C PHE A 25 2.90 3.51 1.14
N GLY A 26 3.41 2.37 1.59
CA GLY A 26 4.84 2.13 1.59
C GLY A 26 5.21 0.67 1.82
N ARG A 27 6.51 0.40 1.76
CA ARG A 27 7.11 -0.89 2.09
C ARG A 27 8.12 -0.69 3.21
N GLY A 28 7.89 -1.33 4.34
CA GLY A 28 8.76 -1.25 5.50
C GLY A 28 10.04 -2.06 5.32
N GLY A 29 11.06 -1.76 6.12
CA GLY A 29 12.36 -2.48 6.09
C GLY A 29 12.24 -3.98 6.41
N SER A 30 11.13 -4.43 6.99
CA SER A 30 10.79 -5.84 7.22
C SER A 30 10.18 -6.55 6.00
N GLY A 31 10.10 -5.89 4.85
CA GLY A 31 9.46 -6.45 3.65
C GLY A 31 7.93 -6.53 3.72
N HIS A 32 7.31 -5.86 4.70
CA HIS A 32 5.86 -5.72 4.78
C HIS A 32 5.39 -4.46 4.06
N TRP A 33 4.32 -4.57 3.31
CA TRP A 33 3.57 -3.45 2.78
C TRP A 33 2.69 -2.84 3.86
N TRP A 34 2.45 -1.54 3.75
CA TRP A 34 1.55 -0.82 4.62
C TRP A 34 0.76 0.23 3.87
N ALA A 35 -0.44 0.51 4.38
CA ALA A 35 -1.33 1.55 3.90
C ALA A 35 -1.97 2.25 5.10
N VAL A 36 -2.05 3.57 5.07
CA VAL A 36 -2.66 4.37 6.14
C VAL A 36 -3.54 5.48 5.57
N ARG A 37 -4.70 5.70 6.19
CA ARG A 37 -5.59 6.84 5.94
C ARG A 37 -6.27 7.22 7.24
N GLY A 38 -6.00 8.42 7.76
CA GLY A 38 -6.53 8.83 9.06
C GLY A 38 -6.12 7.85 10.17
N ASN A 39 -7.11 7.20 10.80
CA ASN A 39 -6.90 6.21 11.86
C ASN A 39 -6.85 4.75 11.35
N ASP A 40 -7.08 4.52 10.05
CA ASP A 40 -7.04 3.19 9.45
C ASP A 40 -5.59 2.83 9.06
N LEU A 41 -5.10 1.70 9.56
CA LEU A 41 -3.77 1.15 9.25
C LEU A 41 -3.88 -0.31 8.83
N VAL A 42 -3.35 -0.63 7.66
CA VAL A 42 -3.22 -2.00 7.15
C VAL A 42 -1.75 -2.33 6.98
N ARG A 43 -1.32 -3.52 7.44
CA ARG A 43 0.02 -4.06 7.22
C ARG A 43 -0.06 -5.51 6.79
N THR A 44 0.57 -5.85 5.67
CA THR A 44 0.55 -7.21 5.10
C THR A 44 1.91 -7.51 4.44
N PRO A 45 2.31 -8.77 4.32
CA PRO A 45 3.49 -9.12 3.53
C PRO A 45 3.25 -9.04 2.01
N SER A 46 1.98 -9.04 1.57
CA SER A 46 1.57 -9.10 0.15
C SER A 46 0.86 -7.82 -0.32
N VAL A 47 1.31 -7.28 -1.46
CA VAL A 47 0.72 -6.08 -2.08
C VAL A 47 -0.74 -6.30 -2.52
N GLU A 48 -1.07 -7.49 -3.00
CA GLU A 48 -2.43 -7.83 -3.43
C GLU A 48 -3.38 -7.89 -2.24
N GLU A 49 -2.92 -8.46 -1.12
CA GLU A 49 -3.70 -8.47 0.12
C GLU A 49 -3.88 -7.07 0.69
N LEU A 50 -2.85 -6.22 0.61
CA LEU A 50 -2.93 -4.82 1.00
C LEU A 50 -4.03 -4.10 0.20
N ARG A 51 -3.99 -4.24 -1.13
CA ARG A 51 -4.96 -3.66 -2.06
C ARG A 51 -6.38 -4.10 -1.75
N HIS A 52 -6.59 -5.40 -1.47
CA HIS A 52 -7.90 -5.93 -1.12
C HIS A 52 -8.45 -5.29 0.15
N ARG A 53 -7.68 -5.31 1.25
CA ARG A 53 -8.10 -4.75 2.54
C ARG A 53 -8.35 -3.24 2.47
N VAL A 54 -7.51 -2.51 1.73
CA VAL A 54 -7.70 -1.07 1.53
C VAL A 54 -8.99 -0.79 0.74
N ARG A 55 -9.31 -1.60 -0.27
CA ARG A 55 -10.57 -1.49 -1.00
C ARG A 55 -11.78 -1.72 -0.09
N GLU A 56 -11.72 -2.71 0.80
CA GLU A 56 -12.78 -2.94 1.78
C GLU A 56 -12.96 -1.75 2.73
N LEU A 57 -11.87 -1.19 3.26
CA LEU A 57 -11.92 -0.02 4.14
C LEU A 57 -12.43 1.22 3.41
N ALA A 58 -11.94 1.48 2.20
CA ALA A 58 -12.40 2.60 1.37
C ALA A 58 -13.90 2.48 1.00
N ALA A 59 -14.42 1.26 0.82
CA ALA A 59 -15.84 1.04 0.60
C ALA A 59 -16.68 1.33 1.85
N ARG A 60 -16.16 1.04 3.05
CA ARG A 60 -16.86 1.30 4.33
C ARG A 60 -16.95 2.78 4.69
N SER A 61 -16.03 3.62 4.20
CA SER A 61 -16.05 5.07 4.45
C SER A 61 -16.92 5.87 3.47
N ARG A 62 -17.50 5.26 2.44
CA ARG A 62 -18.31 5.92 1.40
C ARG A 62 -19.83 5.88 1.65
N VAL A 63 -20.26 5.42 2.83
CA VAL A 63 -21.66 5.42 3.29
C VAL A 63 -21.95 6.58 4.23
#